data_AF-A0A1I6CYC6-F1
#
_entry.id   AF-A0A1I6CYC6-F1
#
_cell.length_a   1.000
_cell.length_b   1.000
_cell.length_c   1.000
_cell.angle_alpha   90.00
_cell.angle_beta   90.00
_cell.angle_gamma   90.00
#
_symmetry.space_group_name_H-M   'P 1'
#
loop_
_entity.id
_entity.type
_entity.pdbx_description
1 polymer ?
#
loop_
_entity_poly.entity_id
_entity_poly.type
_entity_poly.pdbx_seq_one_letter_code
_entity_poly.pdbx_strand_id
1 'polypeptide(L)'
;MIMMQKKIIALPKLNNLTPTMESTALKLMEEAGELAQAIGKLRGMSGERCAVGESEALARITRELLDVAQTAVSMMFVLEERYGINIDRALDEHVNKLVEKGYLVPER
;
A
#
# COMPACT_ATOMS: atom_id res chain seq x y z
N MET A 1 18.64 -0.55 19.79
CA MET A 1 17.73 -0.16 18.69
C MET A 1 17.87 -1.24 17.63
N ILE A 2 16.79 -1.94 17.29
CA ILE A 2 16.82 -2.98 16.26
C ILE A 2 17.09 -2.30 14.92
N MET A 3 18.20 -2.61 14.26
CA MET A 3 18.42 -2.15 12.88
C MET A 3 17.65 -3.06 11.93
N MET A 4 16.87 -2.43 11.05
CA MET A 4 16.09 -3.10 10.02
C MET A 4 16.12 -2.19 8.79
N GLN A 5 16.39 -2.76 7.62
CA GLN A 5 16.28 -2.03 6.37
C GLN A 5 14.83 -1.60 6.15
N LYS A 6 14.57 -0.28 6.16
CA LYS A 6 13.26 0.30 5.88
C LYS A 6 13.31 1.09 4.57
N LYS A 7 12.32 0.89 3.71
CA LYS A 7 12.01 1.85 2.64
C LYS A 7 11.07 2.89 3.23
N ILE A 8 11.51 4.15 3.30
CA ILE A 8 10.68 5.26 3.77
C ILE A 8 10.14 5.99 2.55
N ILE A 9 8.81 6.12 2.49
CA ILE A 9 8.08 6.86 1.47
C ILE A 9 7.16 7.84 2.21
N ALA A 10 7.26 9.13 1.90
CA ALA A 10 6.39 10.15 2.47
C ALA A 10 5.24 10.44 1.49
N LEU A 11 4.01 10.13 1.91
CA LEU A 11 2.79 10.35 1.13
C LEU A 11 1.95 11.44 1.79
N PRO A 12 1.45 12.44 1.03
CA PRO A 12 0.76 13.58 1.59
C PRO A 12 -0.65 13.24 2.06
N LYS A 13 -1.16 14.03 3.02
CA LYS A 13 -2.60 14.10 3.26
C LYS A 13 -3.27 14.78 2.07
N LEU A 14 -4.33 14.16 1.54
CA LEU A 14 -5.14 14.76 0.48
C LEU A 14 -6.03 15.85 1.08
N ASN A 15 -5.94 17.06 0.55
CA ASN A 15 -6.62 18.25 1.08
C ASN A 15 -7.82 18.72 0.24
N ASN A 16 -8.06 18.09 -0.90
CA ASN A 16 -9.19 18.39 -1.79
C ASN A 16 -10.26 17.27 -1.78
N LEU A 17 -10.21 16.40 -0.77
CA LEU A 17 -11.13 15.28 -0.58
C LEU A 17 -11.57 15.22 0.88
N THR A 18 -12.73 14.65 1.13
CA THR A 18 -13.28 14.39 2.48
C THR A 18 -13.43 12.89 2.73
N PRO A 19 -12.31 12.13 2.75
CA PRO A 19 -12.36 10.67 2.88
C PRO A 19 -13.07 10.24 4.17
N THR A 20 -13.84 9.16 4.09
CA THR A 20 -14.38 8.42 5.24
C THR A 20 -13.73 7.04 5.29
N MET A 21 -13.94 6.30 6.37
CA MET A 21 -13.42 4.94 6.48
C MET A 21 -14.02 4.03 5.38
N GLU A 22 -15.31 4.18 5.12
CA GLU A 22 -16.04 3.40 4.11
C GLU A 22 -15.60 3.77 2.70
N SER A 23 -15.49 5.08 2.39
CA SER A 23 -15.10 5.52 1.04
C SER A 23 -13.64 5.16 0.74
N THR A 24 -12.75 5.25 1.72
CA THR A 24 -11.36 4.80 1.57
C THR A 24 -11.26 3.29 1.46
N ALA A 25 -12.11 2.52 2.14
CA ALA A 25 -12.13 1.06 2.00
C ALA A 25 -12.57 0.62 0.59
N LEU A 26 -13.62 1.25 0.05
CA LEU A 26 -14.05 0.99 -1.33
C LEU A 26 -12.96 1.36 -2.33
N LYS A 27 -12.35 2.54 -2.18
CA LYS A 27 -11.27 2.96 -3.07
C LYS A 27 -10.06 2.03 -2.97
N LEU A 28 -9.70 1.56 -1.77
CA LEU A 28 -8.60 0.61 -1.59
C LEU A 28 -8.82 -0.69 -2.37
N MET A 29 -10.06 -1.18 -2.43
CA MET A 29 -10.40 -2.38 -3.21
C MET A 29 -10.29 -2.13 -4.72
N GLU A 30 -10.69 -0.95 -5.19
CA GLU A 30 -10.56 -0.53 -6.58
C GLU A 30 -9.08 -0.48 -7.01
N GLU A 31 -8.27 0.26 -6.25
CA GLU A 31 -6.82 0.43 -6.43
C GLU A 31 -6.09 -0.92 -6.44
N ALA A 32 -6.43 -1.81 -5.50
CA ALA A 32 -5.86 -3.15 -5.45
C ALA A 32 -6.25 -4.00 -6.68
N GLY A 33 -7.46 -3.81 -7.20
CA GLY A 33 -7.93 -4.45 -8.44
C GLY A 33 -7.17 -3.95 -9.67
N GLU A 34 -6.90 -2.65 -9.76
CA GLU A 34 -6.10 -2.05 -10.83
C GLU A 34 -4.65 -2.54 -10.80
N LEU A 35 -4.05 -2.62 -9.60
CA LEU A 35 -2.73 -3.22 -9.40
C LEU A 35 -2.71 -4.70 -9.83
N ALA A 36 -3.71 -5.49 -9.44
CA ALA A 36 -3.81 -6.89 -9.84
C ALA A 36 -3.94 -7.04 -11.37
N GLN A 37 -4.72 -6.17 -12.02
CA GLN A 37 -4.83 -6.12 -13.48
C GLN A 37 -3.49 -5.81 -14.15
N ALA A 38 -2.75 -4.81 -13.64
CA ALA A 38 -1.44 -4.43 -14.18
C ALA A 38 -0.42 -5.59 -14.07
N ILE A 39 -0.41 -6.31 -12.95
CA ILE A 39 0.42 -7.51 -12.76
C ILE A 39 -0.01 -8.64 -13.70
N GLY A 40 -1.32 -8.86 -13.86
CA GLY A 40 -1.86 -9.89 -14.76
C GLY A 40 -1.44 -9.70 -16.22
N LYS A 41 -1.39 -8.43 -16.67
CA LYS A 41 -0.88 -8.05 -18.00
C LYS A 41 0.59 -8.37 -18.17
N LEU A 42 1.44 -8.06 -17.17
CA LEU A 42 2.87 -8.41 -17.21
C LEU A 42 3.09 -9.93 -17.34
N ARG A 43 2.28 -10.72 -16.64
CA ARG A 43 2.45 -12.19 -16.59
C ARG A 43 1.79 -12.94 -17.76
N GLY A 44 1.17 -12.23 -18.71
CA GLY A 44 0.41 -12.86 -19.80
C GLY A 44 -0.73 -13.76 -19.31
N MET A 45 -1.20 -13.57 -18.06
CA MET A 45 -2.16 -14.46 -17.39
C MET A 45 -3.57 -14.36 -17.95
N SER A 46 -3.82 -13.43 -18.89
CA SER A 46 -5.13 -13.20 -19.52
C SER A 46 -5.38 -14.03 -20.79
N GLY A 47 -4.45 -14.86 -21.27
CA GLY A 47 -4.63 -15.62 -22.52
C GLY A 47 -4.73 -14.76 -23.80
N GLU A 48 -4.70 -13.43 -23.65
CA GLU A 48 -4.61 -12.45 -24.73
C GLU A 48 -3.14 -12.19 -25.09
N ARG A 49 -2.87 -11.83 -26.36
CA ARG A 49 -1.52 -11.43 -26.79
C ARG A 49 -1.01 -10.31 -25.88
N CYS A 50 0.15 -10.51 -25.28
CA CYS A 50 0.84 -9.49 -24.48
C CYS A 50 1.16 -8.30 -25.38
N ALA A 51 0.23 -7.34 -25.46
CA ALA A 51 0.31 -6.16 -26.33
C ALA A 51 1.12 -5.03 -25.69
N VAL A 52 1.53 -5.20 -24.44
CA VAL A 52 2.20 -4.19 -23.61
C VAL A 52 3.64 -4.62 -23.39
N GLY A 53 4.59 -3.72 -23.64
CA GLY A 53 6.01 -3.98 -23.37
C GLY A 53 6.27 -4.10 -21.87
N GLU A 54 7.26 -4.90 -21.48
CA GLU A 54 7.62 -5.13 -20.07
C GLU A 54 7.84 -3.82 -19.29
N SER A 55 8.56 -2.86 -19.87
CA SER A 55 8.80 -1.55 -19.25
C SER A 55 7.51 -0.76 -19.00
N GLU A 56 6.53 -0.85 -19.90
CA GLU A 56 5.24 -0.16 -19.76
C GLU A 56 4.40 -0.84 -18.68
N ALA A 57 4.42 -2.18 -18.61
CA ALA A 57 3.75 -2.92 -17.56
C ALA A 57 4.34 -2.62 -16.17
N LEU A 58 5.67 -2.58 -16.03
CA LEU A 58 6.34 -2.22 -14.77
C LEU A 58 6.04 -0.78 -14.33
N ALA A 59 6.02 0.17 -15.28
CA ALA A 59 5.63 1.55 -15.01
C ALA A 59 4.18 1.65 -14.52
N ARG A 60 3.27 0.87 -15.12
CA ARG A 60 1.88 0.80 -14.66
C ARG A 60 1.77 0.20 -13.27
N ILE A 61 2.38 -0.96 -13.03
CA ILE A 61 2.41 -1.62 -11.71
C ILE A 61 2.90 -0.65 -10.62
N THR A 62 3.96 0.10 -10.91
CA THR A 62 4.51 1.08 -9.96
C THR A 62 3.51 2.17 -9.61
N ARG A 63 2.74 2.65 -10.60
CA ARG A 63 1.70 3.66 -10.39
C ARG A 63 0.57 3.14 -9.52
N GLU A 64 -0.03 2.01 -9.92
CA GLU A 64 -1.16 1.45 -9.16
C GLU A 64 -0.71 1.07 -7.72
N LEU A 65 0.54 0.63 -7.54
CA LEU A 65 1.08 0.35 -6.20
C LEU A 65 1.15 1.61 -5.32
N LEU A 66 1.53 2.76 -5.90
CA LEU A 66 1.55 4.03 -5.18
C LEU A 66 0.14 4.53 -4.88
N ASP A 67 -0.82 4.30 -5.76
CA ASP A 67 -2.20 4.72 -5.55
C ASP A 67 -2.88 3.86 -4.45
N VAL A 68 -2.61 2.55 -4.39
CA VAL A 68 -2.94 1.69 -3.24
C VAL A 68 -2.33 2.24 -1.94
N ALA A 69 -1.04 2.58 -1.96
CA ALA A 69 -0.34 3.10 -0.78
C ALA A 69 -0.92 4.45 -0.32
N GLN A 70 -1.20 5.37 -1.24
CA GLN A 70 -1.81 6.67 -0.96
C GLN A 70 -3.21 6.52 -0.36
N THR A 71 -4.00 5.57 -0.86
CA THR A 71 -5.34 5.31 -0.34
C THR A 71 -5.28 4.73 1.07
N ALA A 72 -4.35 3.81 1.34
CA ALA A 72 -4.10 3.28 2.68
C ALA A 72 -3.66 4.39 3.66
N VAL A 73 -2.72 5.25 3.26
CA VAL A 73 -2.29 6.41 4.07
C VAL A 73 -3.43 7.40 4.29
N SER A 74 -4.29 7.61 3.30
CA SER A 74 -5.48 8.47 3.46
C SER A 74 -6.46 7.89 4.49
N MET A 75 -6.63 6.57 4.53
CA MET A 75 -7.40 5.90 5.58
C MET A 75 -6.74 6.04 6.96
N MET A 76 -5.41 5.98 7.05
CA MET A 76 -4.67 6.22 8.30
C MET A 76 -4.96 7.61 8.86
N PHE A 77 -4.89 8.66 8.02
CA PHE A 77 -5.28 10.03 8.44
C PHE A 77 -6.73 10.09 8.95
N VAL A 78 -7.67 9.38 8.30
CA VAL A 78 -9.06 9.32 8.77
C VAL A 78 -9.16 8.68 10.16
N LEU A 79 -8.44 7.58 10.39
CA LEU A 79 -8.42 6.86 11.67
C LEU A 79 -7.81 7.73 12.79
N GLU A 80 -6.73 8.44 12.51
CA GLU A 80 -6.11 9.35 13.48
C GLU A 80 -7.03 10.52 13.83
N GLU A 81 -7.53 11.23 12.81
CA GLU A 81 -8.21 12.50 13.01
C GLU A 81 -9.65 12.35 13.50
N ARG A 82 -10.36 11.32 13.03
CA ARG A 82 -11.78 11.15 13.37
C ARG A 82 -12.02 10.17 14.51
N TYR A 83 -11.10 9.23 14.73
CA TYR A 83 -11.27 8.16 15.71
C TYR A 83 -10.18 8.16 16.79
N GLY A 84 -9.19 9.05 16.71
CA GLY A 84 -8.13 9.17 17.72
C GLY A 84 -7.21 7.96 17.79
N ILE A 85 -7.13 7.17 16.71
CA ILE A 85 -6.22 6.02 16.63
C ILE A 85 -4.79 6.54 16.57
N ASN A 86 -3.87 5.91 17.29
CA ASN A 86 -2.44 6.22 17.19
C ASN A 86 -1.79 5.26 16.19
N ILE A 87 -1.54 5.74 14.96
CA ILE A 87 -1.00 4.89 13.88
C ILE A 87 0.47 4.53 14.13
N ASP A 88 1.27 5.42 14.73
CA ASP A 88 2.65 5.11 15.10
C ASP A 88 2.72 3.93 16.06
N ARG A 89 1.87 3.92 17.10
CA ARG A 89 1.77 2.79 18.02
C ARG A 89 1.27 1.53 17.32
N ALA A 90 0.27 1.63 16.46
CA ALA A 90 -0.24 0.48 15.71
C ALA A 90 0.83 -0.11 14.77
N LEU A 91 1.70 0.73 14.20
CA LEU A 91 2.85 0.32 13.40
C LEU A 91 3.90 -0.42 14.25
N ASP A 92 4.22 0.08 15.44
CA ASP A 92 5.14 -0.59 16.37
C ASP A 92 4.60 -1.98 16.78
N GLU A 93 3.32 -2.06 17.13
CA GLU A 93 2.63 -3.32 17.44
C GLU A 93 2.66 -4.29 16.24
N HIS A 94 2.47 -3.78 15.02
CA HIS A 94 2.56 -4.57 13.79
C HIS A 94 3.98 -5.11 13.56
N VAL A 95 5.03 -4.30 13.73
CA VAL A 95 6.42 -4.72 13.57
C VAL A 95 6.78 -5.78 14.61
N ASN A 96 6.38 -5.61 15.87
CA ASN A 96 6.61 -6.60 16.92
C ASN A 96 5.97 -7.95 16.58
N LYS A 97 4.71 -7.93 16.11
CA LYS A 97 4.03 -9.14 15.61
C LYS A 97 4.80 -9.83 14.48
N LEU A 98 5.43 -9.08 13.57
CA LEU A 98 6.24 -9.66 12.50
C LEU A 98 7.54 -10.29 13.02
N VAL A 99 8.15 -9.71 14.05
CA VAL A 99 9.31 -10.30 14.75
C VAL A 99 8.93 -11.60 15.47
N GLU A 100 7.82 -11.60 16.21
CA GLU A 100 7.31 -12.78 16.91
C GLU A 100 7.01 -13.94 15.96
N LYS A 101 6.52 -13.63 14.75
CA LYS A 101 6.27 -14.63 13.70
C LYS A 101 7.53 -15.07 12.95
N GLY A 102 8.69 -14.46 13.22
CA GLY A 102 9.94 -14.75 12.52
C GLY A 102 9.99 -14.22 11.08
N TYR A 103 9.06 -13.36 10.68
CA TYR A 103 9.12 -12.68 9.37
C TYR A 103 10.14 -11.54 9.35
N LEU A 104 10.49 -11.01 10.53
CA LEU A 104 11.55 -10.04 10.72
C LEU A 104 12.55 -10.57 11.74
N VAL A 105 13.83 -10.51 11.40
CA VAL A 105 14.92 -10.78 12.33
C VAL A 105 15.65 -9.46 12.56
N PRO A 106 15.75 -8.98 13.80
CA PRO A 106 16.58 -7.84 14.13
C PRO A 106 18.02 -8.04 13.65
N GLU A 107 18.57 -7.08 12.89
CA GLU A 107 20.00 -7.08 12.63
C GLU A 107 20.74 -6.92 13.98
N ARG A 108 21.77 -7.75 14.18
CA ARG A 108 22.60 -7.75 15.39
C ARG A 108 23.62 -6.63 15.38
#